data_AF-A0A0G1A8Q7-F1
#
_entry.id   AF-A0A0G1A8Q7-F1
#
_cell.length_a   1.000
_cell.length_b   1.000
_cell.length_c   1.000
_cell.angle_alpha   90.00
_cell.angle_beta   90.00
_cell.angle_gamma   90.00
#
_symmetry.space_group_name_H-M   'P 1'
#
loop_
_entity.id
_entity.type
_entity.pdbx_description
1 polymer ?
#
loop_
_entity_poly.entity_id
_entity_poly.type
_entity_poly.pdbx_seq_one_letter_code
_entity_poly.pdbx_strand_id
1 'polypeptide(L)'
;MSMYKIFGTTLLVSLFLAPFLITHAALLGSNTTQKDTTTETDVWLLTYYVGYQNGTLKPKDVDFSLMTHVVVGGVGVQADGTLDEHWHLPNGDGRKMALDVGERAEKAGVKKLVWLGGPNEEDKFFSATSDANRAKFVKNILTLLNDINYDGIDID
;
A
#
# COMPACT_ATOMS: atom_id res chain seq x y z
N MET A 1 -34.34 58.91 13.81
CA MET A 1 -34.31 57.74 12.90
C MET A 1 -32.85 57.35 12.69
N SER A 2 -32.53 56.08 12.99
CA SER A 2 -31.25 55.34 12.91
C SER A 2 -30.04 55.96 12.18
N MET A 3 -28.87 56.06 12.81
CA MET A 3 -27.83 55.03 13.12
C MET A 3 -26.90 54.69 11.94
N TYR A 4 -25.61 54.99 12.11
CA TYR A 4 -24.48 54.32 11.43
C TYR A 4 -23.40 53.99 12.48
N LYS A 5 -22.97 52.72 12.54
CA LYS A 5 -21.94 52.13 13.43
C LYS A 5 -20.55 52.28 12.77
N ILE A 6 -19.56 52.90 13.42
CA ILE A 6 -18.42 52.36 14.20
C ILE A 6 -17.54 51.32 13.47
N PHE A 7 -16.32 51.74 13.10
CA PHE A 7 -15.09 50.93 13.05
C PHE A 7 -14.18 51.42 14.18
N GLY A 8 -13.59 50.51 14.96
CA GLY A 8 -12.66 50.85 16.03
C GLY A 8 -11.68 49.71 16.30
N THR A 9 -10.46 49.88 15.81
CA THR A 9 -9.26 49.08 16.11
C THR A 9 -8.56 49.70 17.30
N THR A 10 -8.21 48.97 18.36
CA THR A 10 -7.01 49.29 19.18
C THR A 10 -6.52 48.06 19.96
N LEU A 11 -5.22 47.79 19.78
CA LEU A 11 -4.35 46.86 20.50
C LEU A 11 -4.03 47.40 21.90
N LEU A 12 -4.00 46.56 22.94
CA LEU A 12 -3.34 46.89 24.21
C LEU A 12 -2.65 45.64 24.79
N VAL A 13 -1.32 45.77 24.93
CA VAL A 13 -0.43 44.87 25.68
C VAL A 13 -0.40 45.36 27.13
N SER A 14 -0.47 44.46 28.10
CA SER A 14 -0.05 44.75 29.47
C SER A 14 0.56 43.53 30.14
N LEU A 15 1.86 43.67 30.44
CA LEU A 15 2.72 42.81 31.23
C LEU A 15 2.47 43.10 32.72
N PHE A 16 2.27 42.10 33.58
CA PHE A 16 2.41 42.28 35.03
C PHE A 16 3.00 41.06 35.76
N LEU A 17 3.86 41.42 36.71
CA LEU A 17 4.76 40.63 37.57
C LEU A 17 4.09 39.54 38.41
N ALA A 18 4.84 38.45 38.60
CA ALA A 18 4.59 37.42 39.61
C ALA A 18 4.92 37.90 41.04
N PRO A 19 4.33 37.26 42.07
CA PRO A 19 5.01 37.01 43.32
C PRO A 19 5.27 35.50 43.53
N PHE A 20 6.50 35.19 43.94
CA PHE A 20 6.94 33.88 44.42
C PHE A 20 6.25 33.54 45.75
N LEU A 21 5.67 32.35 45.87
CA LEU A 21 5.51 31.63 47.13
C LEU A 21 6.20 30.27 46.99
N ILE A 22 7.20 30.03 47.84
CA ILE A 22 7.88 28.74 47.97
C ILE A 22 7.10 27.93 49.01
N THR A 23 6.74 26.67 48.71
CA THR A 23 7.08 25.48 49.49
C THR A 23 6.28 24.25 49.04
N HIS A 24 7.02 23.22 48.63
CA HIS A 24 6.90 21.79 48.97
C HIS A 24 7.32 20.96 47.76
N ALA A 25 8.48 20.31 47.91
CA ALA A 25 8.92 19.28 47.01
C ALA A 25 7.93 18.12 47.08
N ALA A 26 7.05 18.02 46.09
CA ALA A 26 6.59 16.74 45.60
C ALA A 26 7.44 16.47 44.36
N LEU A 27 8.37 15.52 44.48
CA LEU A 27 9.01 14.87 43.35
C LEU A 27 7.93 14.06 42.63
N LEU A 28 7.00 14.74 41.95
CA LEU A 28 6.17 14.12 40.94
C LEU A 28 7.12 13.92 39.79
N GLY A 29 7.71 12.71 39.75
CA GLY A 29 8.30 12.20 38.53
C GLY A 29 7.33 12.53 37.42
N SER A 30 7.77 13.34 36.46
CA SER A 30 7.08 13.40 35.20
C SER A 30 7.05 11.95 34.75
N ASN A 31 5.87 11.32 34.81
CA ASN A 31 5.53 10.33 33.83
C ASN A 31 5.50 11.10 32.51
N THR A 32 6.67 11.50 32.01
CA THR A 32 6.93 11.37 30.60
C THR A 32 6.59 9.92 30.37
N THR A 33 5.39 9.66 29.85
CA THR A 33 5.18 8.50 29.02
C THR A 33 6.36 8.56 28.07
N GLN A 34 7.40 7.79 28.38
CA GLN A 34 8.47 7.51 27.47
C GLN A 34 7.67 7.00 26.29
N LYS A 35 7.54 7.85 25.26
CA LYS A 35 7.05 7.43 23.96
C LYS A 35 8.01 6.30 23.68
N ASP A 36 7.51 5.08 23.85
CA ASP A 36 8.27 3.90 23.61
C ASP A 36 8.56 3.99 22.12
N THR A 37 9.70 4.58 21.78
CA THR A 37 10.34 4.37 20.51
C THR A 37 10.87 2.95 20.60
N THR A 38 9.95 1.99 20.70
CA THR A 38 10.09 0.80 19.89
C THR A 38 10.36 1.37 18.51
N THR A 39 11.61 1.25 18.09
CA THR A 39 11.97 1.32 16.68
C THR A 39 10.89 0.50 16.00
N GLU A 40 9.98 1.18 15.29
CA GLU A 40 9.00 0.53 14.45
C GLU A 40 9.84 -0.34 13.53
N THR A 41 9.94 -1.63 13.89
CA THR A 41 10.63 -2.57 13.04
C THR A 41 9.83 -2.53 11.76
N ASP A 42 10.43 -2.04 10.69
CA ASP A 42 9.85 -2.02 9.36
C ASP A 42 9.70 -3.48 8.90
N VAL A 43 8.69 -4.15 9.48
CA VAL A 43 8.40 -5.55 9.23
C VAL A 43 7.76 -5.62 7.87
N TRP A 44 8.48 -6.27 6.96
CA TRP A 44 7.96 -6.56 5.65
C TRP A 44 6.84 -7.61 5.76
N LEU A 45 5.59 -7.18 5.58
CA LEU A 45 4.41 -8.02 5.63
C LEU A 45 3.79 -8.12 4.23
N LEU A 46 4.06 -9.25 3.58
CA LEU A 46 3.56 -9.60 2.26
C LEU A 46 2.26 -10.40 2.36
N THR A 47 1.23 -9.95 1.67
CA THR A 47 -0.07 -10.64 1.58
C THR A 47 -0.34 -11.06 0.13
N TYR A 48 -0.76 -12.30 -0.08
CA TYR A 48 -1.28 -12.73 -1.39
C TYR A 48 -2.79 -12.52 -1.46
N TYR A 49 -3.24 -11.85 -2.52
CA TYR A 49 -4.63 -11.75 -2.91
C TYR A 49 -4.82 -12.47 -4.24
N VAL A 50 -5.54 -13.60 -4.24
CA VAL A 50 -5.66 -14.48 -5.40
C VAL A 50 -7.12 -14.53 -5.87
N GLY A 51 -7.34 -14.67 -7.18
CA GLY A 51 -8.70 -14.55 -7.74
C GLY A 51 -9.70 -15.58 -7.22
N TYR A 52 -9.26 -16.78 -6.82
CA TYR A 52 -10.18 -17.79 -6.28
C TYR A 52 -10.77 -17.40 -4.91
N GLN A 53 -10.15 -16.48 -4.15
CA GLN A 53 -10.72 -15.91 -2.92
C GLN A 53 -11.75 -14.80 -3.20
N ASN A 54 -11.75 -14.23 -4.41
CA ASN A 54 -12.64 -13.09 -4.72
C ASN A 54 -14.13 -13.46 -4.57
N GLY A 55 -14.51 -14.74 -4.58
CA GLY A 55 -15.88 -15.17 -4.29
C GLY A 55 -16.32 -14.92 -2.84
N THR A 56 -15.40 -15.03 -1.88
CA THR A 56 -15.67 -15.03 -0.43
C THR A 56 -15.13 -13.80 0.29
N LEU A 57 -13.99 -13.26 -0.17
CA LEU A 57 -13.35 -12.07 0.39
C LEU A 57 -13.14 -11.06 -0.74
N LYS A 58 -14.05 -10.09 -0.89
CA LYS A 58 -13.92 -9.05 -1.92
C LYS A 58 -12.81 -8.07 -1.54
N PRO A 59 -12.18 -7.36 -2.48
CA PRO A 59 -11.15 -6.37 -2.15
C PRO A 59 -11.68 -5.30 -1.18
N LYS A 60 -12.97 -4.94 -1.27
CA LYS A 60 -13.61 -3.99 -0.34
C LYS A 60 -13.69 -4.44 1.12
N ASP A 61 -13.55 -5.74 1.37
CA ASP A 61 -13.66 -6.33 2.70
C ASP A 61 -12.28 -6.53 3.36
N VAL A 62 -11.19 -6.18 2.66
CA VAL A 62 -9.82 -6.28 3.15
C VAL A 62 -9.35 -4.92 3.68
N ASP A 63 -8.79 -4.92 4.88
CA ASP A 63 -8.08 -3.76 5.43
C ASP A 63 -6.62 -3.77 4.96
N PHE A 64 -6.34 -2.98 3.93
CA PHE A 64 -5.00 -2.86 3.35
C PHE A 64 -4.01 -2.11 4.25
N SER A 65 -4.46 -1.38 5.28
CA SER A 65 -3.55 -0.70 6.21
C SER A 65 -2.76 -1.67 7.09
N LEU A 66 -3.14 -2.95 7.10
CA LEU A 66 -2.53 -4.00 7.90
C LEU A 66 -1.35 -4.71 7.21
N MET A 67 -0.93 -4.29 6.01
CA MET A 67 0.15 -4.92 5.25
C MET A 67 1.10 -3.87 4.66
N THR A 68 2.31 -4.29 4.26
CA THR A 68 3.24 -3.39 3.56
C THR A 68 3.27 -3.68 2.05
N HIS A 69 3.03 -4.94 1.66
CA HIS A 69 3.02 -5.38 0.28
C HIS A 69 1.82 -6.30 0.02
N VAL A 70 1.23 -6.17 -1.17
CA VAL A 70 0.23 -7.10 -1.70
C VAL A 70 0.75 -7.70 -3.00
N VAL A 71 0.70 -9.02 -3.12
CA VAL A 71 0.88 -9.74 -4.38
C VAL A 71 -0.48 -10.13 -4.90
N VAL A 72 -0.80 -9.75 -6.13
CA VAL A 72 -2.06 -10.07 -6.79
C VAL A 72 -1.82 -11.07 -7.89
N GLY A 73 -2.55 -12.18 -7.87
CA GLY A 73 -2.24 -13.31 -8.73
C GLY A 73 -3.42 -14.11 -9.25
N GLY A 74 -3.19 -15.04 -10.19
CA GLY A 74 -1.91 -15.33 -10.89
C GLY A 74 -1.87 -14.86 -12.34
N VAL A 75 -0.69 -14.48 -12.84
CA VAL A 75 -0.43 -14.26 -14.26
C VAL A 75 0.47 -15.38 -14.75
N GLY A 76 -0.05 -16.24 -15.61
CA GLY A 76 0.66 -17.39 -16.14
C GLY A 76 1.73 -16.99 -17.15
N VAL A 77 2.78 -17.79 -17.25
CA VAL A 77 3.86 -17.63 -18.22
C VAL A 77 3.61 -18.55 -19.40
N GLN A 78 3.98 -18.12 -20.61
CA GLN A 78 3.96 -18.97 -21.81
C GLN A 78 5.37 -19.16 -22.35
N ALA A 79 5.63 -20.32 -22.97
CA ALA A 79 6.96 -20.69 -23.46
C ALA A 79 7.55 -19.67 -24.46
N ASP A 80 6.71 -18.96 -25.21
CA ASP A 80 7.11 -17.95 -26.19
C ASP A 80 7.36 -16.56 -25.58
N GLY A 81 7.34 -16.44 -24.25
CA GLY A 81 7.50 -15.19 -23.51
C GLY A 81 6.24 -14.31 -23.44
N THR A 82 5.07 -14.80 -23.86
CA THR A 82 3.79 -14.11 -23.59
C THR A 82 3.26 -14.45 -22.18
N LEU A 83 2.24 -13.70 -21.75
CA LEU A 83 1.62 -13.81 -20.43
C LEU A 83 0.15 -14.20 -20.59
N ASP A 84 -0.36 -14.98 -19.64
CA ASP A 84 -1.77 -15.34 -19.50
C ASP A 84 -2.36 -14.68 -18.23
N GLU A 85 -3.19 -13.67 -18.42
CA GLU A 85 -3.80 -12.90 -17.34
C GLU A 85 -5.08 -13.55 -16.80
N HIS A 86 -4.98 -14.80 -16.36
CA HIS A 86 -6.12 -15.54 -15.78
C HIS A 86 -6.47 -15.07 -14.36
N TRP A 87 -5.53 -14.44 -13.64
CA TRP A 87 -5.66 -13.95 -12.25
C TRP A 87 -6.23 -14.99 -11.28
N HIS A 88 -6.05 -16.28 -11.60
CA HIS A 88 -6.72 -17.39 -10.93
C HIS A 88 -8.24 -17.18 -10.71
N LEU A 89 -8.90 -16.48 -11.63
CA LEU A 89 -10.32 -16.16 -11.57
C LEU A 89 -11.03 -16.87 -12.75
N PRO A 90 -11.54 -18.11 -12.56
CA PRO A 90 -11.95 -18.98 -13.67
C PRO A 90 -13.14 -18.48 -14.51
N ASN A 91 -13.93 -17.53 -14.01
CA ASN A 91 -15.20 -17.12 -14.64
C ASN A 91 -15.45 -15.60 -14.60
N GLY A 92 -14.41 -14.77 -14.53
CA GLY A 92 -14.58 -13.33 -14.34
C GLY A 92 -13.48 -12.49 -14.96
N ASP A 93 -13.67 -11.18 -14.89
CA ASP A 93 -12.66 -10.20 -15.30
C ASP A 93 -11.56 -10.09 -14.23
N GLY A 94 -10.57 -10.97 -14.34
CA GLY A 94 -9.43 -11.05 -13.42
C GLY A 94 -8.65 -9.74 -13.35
N ARG A 95 -8.53 -9.05 -14.49
CA ARG A 95 -7.86 -7.75 -14.56
C ARG A 95 -8.62 -6.67 -13.81
N LYS A 96 -9.96 -6.64 -13.88
CA LYS A 96 -10.78 -5.72 -13.06
C LYS A 96 -10.60 -5.96 -11.57
N MET A 97 -10.49 -7.22 -11.14
CA MET A 97 -10.18 -7.54 -9.74
C MET A 97 -8.81 -7.00 -9.35
N ALA A 98 -7.78 -7.23 -10.18
CA ALA A 98 -6.44 -6.72 -9.93
C ALA A 98 -6.39 -5.18 -9.86
N LEU A 99 -7.17 -4.49 -10.70
CA LEU A 99 -7.30 -3.03 -10.63
C LEU A 99 -7.98 -2.55 -9.34
N ASP A 100 -9.05 -3.21 -8.87
CA ASP A 100 -9.72 -2.86 -7.60
C ASP A 100 -8.80 -3.09 -6.39
N VAL A 101 -8.05 -4.20 -6.37
CA VAL A 101 -7.03 -4.46 -5.33
C VAL A 101 -5.93 -3.39 -5.38
N GLY A 102 -5.43 -3.08 -6.58
CA GLY A 102 -4.39 -2.07 -6.78
C GLY A 102 -4.82 -0.67 -6.31
N GLU A 103 -6.03 -0.23 -6.67
CA GLU A 103 -6.55 1.08 -6.25
C GLU A 103 -6.65 1.19 -4.72
N ARG A 104 -7.04 0.11 -4.04
CA ARG A 104 -7.16 0.08 -2.57
C ARG A 104 -5.81 0.05 -1.88
N ALA A 105 -4.89 -0.79 -2.37
CA ALA A 105 -3.52 -0.85 -1.89
C ALA A 105 -2.83 0.52 -2.01
N GLU A 106 -2.98 1.19 -3.14
CA GLU A 106 -2.42 2.52 -3.37
C GLU A 106 -2.97 3.56 -2.39
N LYS A 107 -4.29 3.56 -2.12
CA LYS A 107 -4.90 4.44 -1.11
C LYS A 107 -4.37 4.18 0.31
N ALA A 108 -3.93 2.96 0.60
CA ALA A 108 -3.36 2.57 1.88
C ALA A 108 -1.82 2.73 1.95
N GLY A 109 -1.16 3.14 0.86
CA GLY A 109 0.31 3.24 0.81
C GLY A 109 1.04 1.89 0.70
N VAL A 110 0.34 0.84 0.28
CA VAL A 110 0.86 -0.53 0.13
C VAL A 110 1.50 -0.73 -1.24
N LYS A 111 2.62 -1.45 -1.28
CA LYS A 111 3.30 -1.84 -2.53
C LYS A 111 2.58 -2.97 -3.26
N LYS A 112 2.41 -2.83 -4.57
CA LYS A 112 1.60 -3.71 -5.43
C LYS A 112 2.49 -4.57 -6.31
N LEU A 113 2.44 -5.89 -6.14
CA LEU A 113 3.19 -6.84 -6.95
C LEU A 113 2.25 -7.75 -7.73
N VAL A 114 2.65 -8.18 -8.92
CA VAL A 114 1.97 -9.24 -9.68
C VAL A 114 2.63 -10.58 -9.36
N TRP A 115 1.82 -11.58 -9.02
CA TRP A 115 2.28 -12.97 -8.96
C TRP A 115 2.38 -13.51 -10.38
N LEU A 116 3.60 -13.80 -10.82
CA LEU A 116 3.93 -14.37 -12.11
C LEU A 116 4.27 -15.85 -11.93
N GLY A 117 3.54 -16.75 -12.61
CA GLY A 117 3.78 -18.19 -12.54
C GLY A 117 2.80 -18.95 -11.66
N GLY A 118 3.34 -19.95 -10.95
CA GLY A 118 2.58 -20.91 -10.15
C GLY A 118 2.87 -22.37 -10.52
N PRO A 119 2.10 -23.32 -9.96
CA PRO A 119 2.40 -24.74 -10.08
C PRO A 119 2.41 -25.25 -11.52
N ASN A 120 3.43 -26.04 -11.90
CA ASN A 120 3.58 -26.70 -13.20
C ASN A 120 3.89 -25.74 -14.38
N GLU A 121 4.54 -24.59 -14.12
CA GLU A 121 4.95 -23.64 -15.15
C GLU A 121 6.46 -23.64 -15.46
N GLU A 122 7.22 -24.58 -14.88
CA GLU A 122 8.70 -24.59 -14.90
C GLU A 122 9.25 -24.66 -16.32
N ASP A 123 8.71 -25.54 -17.16
CA ASP A 123 9.11 -25.67 -18.57
C ASP A 123 8.82 -24.40 -19.38
N LYS A 124 7.73 -23.70 -19.05
CA LYS A 124 7.36 -22.45 -19.71
C LYS A 124 8.31 -21.33 -19.30
N PHE A 125 8.66 -21.24 -18.02
CA PHE A 125 9.68 -20.31 -17.54
C PHE A 125 11.03 -20.57 -18.20
N PHE A 126 11.47 -21.83 -18.29
CA PHE A 126 12.73 -22.18 -18.94
C PHE A 126 12.76 -21.69 -20.40
N SER A 127 11.67 -21.88 -21.14
CA SER A 127 11.58 -21.42 -22.53
C SER A 127 11.44 -19.90 -22.65
N ALA A 128 10.64 -19.26 -21.80
CA ALA A 128 10.41 -17.81 -21.78
C ALA A 128 11.67 -17.01 -21.41
N THR A 129 12.55 -17.59 -20.57
CA THR A 129 13.80 -16.97 -20.12
C THR A 129 15.02 -17.30 -20.98
N SER A 130 14.85 -18.14 -22.01
CA SER A 130 15.88 -18.44 -23.01
C SER A 130 16.36 -17.20 -23.76
N ASP A 131 17.56 -17.24 -24.35
CA ASP A 131 18.11 -16.11 -25.12
C ASP A 131 17.20 -15.65 -26.26
N ALA A 132 16.42 -16.57 -26.85
CA ALA A 132 15.48 -16.26 -27.92
C ALA A 132 14.26 -15.44 -27.42
N ASN A 133 13.80 -15.68 -26.20
CA ASN A 133 12.51 -15.15 -25.71
C ASN A 133 12.65 -14.10 -24.60
N ARG A 134 13.77 -14.06 -23.86
CA ARG A 134 13.94 -13.25 -22.64
C ARG A 134 13.62 -11.77 -22.85
N ALA A 135 14.04 -11.18 -23.97
CA ALA A 135 13.76 -9.78 -24.26
C ALA A 135 12.26 -9.50 -24.44
N LYS A 136 11.54 -10.39 -25.13
CA LYS A 136 10.09 -10.32 -25.31
C LYS A 136 9.37 -10.54 -23.98
N PHE A 137 9.82 -11.52 -23.19
CA PHE A 137 9.25 -11.82 -21.88
C PHE A 137 9.34 -10.64 -20.91
N VAL A 138 10.53 -10.06 -20.74
CA VAL A 138 10.74 -8.86 -19.90
C VAL A 138 9.88 -7.69 -20.40
N LYS A 139 9.81 -7.47 -21.72
CA LYS A 139 8.97 -6.41 -22.29
C LYS A 139 7.48 -6.61 -21.93
N ASN A 140 6.97 -7.83 -22.02
CA ASN A 140 5.57 -8.12 -21.72
C ASN A 140 5.26 -7.93 -20.23
N ILE A 141 6.18 -8.33 -19.33
CA ILE A 141 6.07 -8.06 -17.89
C ILE A 141 6.00 -6.54 -17.63
N LEU A 142 6.95 -5.77 -18.16
CA LEU A 142 6.97 -4.32 -17.96
C LEU A 142 5.74 -3.64 -18.54
N THR A 143 5.24 -4.11 -19.68
CA THR A 143 4.00 -3.59 -20.28
C THR A 143 2.82 -3.84 -19.34
N LEU A 144 2.68 -5.06 -18.82
CA LEU A 144 1.64 -5.39 -17.84
C LEU A 144 1.72 -4.47 -16.62
N LEU A 145 2.88 -4.37 -15.97
CA LEU A 145 3.06 -3.55 -14.76
C LEU A 145 2.68 -2.08 -14.99
N ASN A 146 3.04 -1.52 -16.14
CA ASN A 146 2.67 -0.15 -16.50
C ASN A 146 1.17 -0.01 -16.75
N ASP A 147 0.55 -0.96 -17.47
CA ASP A 147 -0.88 -0.93 -17.81
C ASP A 147 -1.79 -0.96 -16.58
N ILE A 148 -1.37 -1.67 -15.51
CA ILE A 148 -2.15 -1.78 -14.27
C ILE A 148 -1.60 -0.94 -13.11
N ASN A 149 -0.53 -0.17 -13.32
CA ASN A 149 0.16 0.65 -12.32
C ASN A 149 0.64 -0.14 -11.08
N TYR A 150 1.42 -1.20 -11.30
CA TYR A 150 2.00 -2.05 -10.24
C TYR A 150 3.50 -1.79 -10.07
N ASP A 151 3.99 -1.96 -8.84
CA ASP A 151 5.37 -1.64 -8.43
C ASP A 151 6.40 -2.73 -8.80
N GLY A 152 5.96 -3.96 -9.12
CA GLY A 152 6.86 -5.06 -9.44
C GLY A 152 6.19 -6.41 -9.61
N ILE A 153 7.01 -7.47 -9.61
CA ILE A 153 6.58 -8.86 -9.72
C ILE A 153 7.10 -9.69 -8.55
N ASP A 154 6.37 -10.76 -8.25
CA ASP A 154 6.77 -11.93 -7.51
C ASP A 154 6.82 -13.11 -8.49
N ILE A 155 7.94 -13.87 -8.51
CA ILE A 155 8.13 -15.00 -9.44
C ILE A 155 8.07 -16.28 -8.62
N ASP A 156 7.06 -17.12 -8.89
CA ASP A 156 6.78 -18.37 -8.18
C ASP A 156 7.01 -19.59 -9.09
#